data_AF-A0A852A9D0-F1
#
_entry.id   AF-A0A852A9D0-F1
#
_cell.length_a   1.000
_cell.length_b   1.000
_cell.length_c   1.000
_cell.angle_alpha   90.00
_cell.angle_beta   90.00
_cell.angle_gamma   90.00
#
_symmetry.space_group_name_H-M   'P 1'
#
loop_
_entity.id
_entity.type
_entity.pdbx_description
1 polymer ?
#
loop_
_entity_poly.entity_id
_entity_poly.type
_entity_poly.pdbx_seq_one_letter_code
_entity_poly.pdbx_strand_id
1 'polypeptide(L)'
;AYVVKVFAMAKKLTDIEHGEICGPIKWLILNKQKPDGVFVEDAPVIHREMVGGYEGAEPEVSLTAFVLVALQEAREICKDHVNSLDNSIDKAARFLERRYEQLTRPYTVALTSYALALAGKLKSERILMDLSK
;
A
#
# COMPACT_ATOMS: atom_id res chain seq x y z
N ALA A 1 3.61 -7.28 3.54
CA ALA A 1 3.81 -6.12 2.63
C ALA A 1 5.19 -5.48 2.77
N TYR A 2 5.68 -5.18 3.98
CA TYR A 2 6.99 -4.54 4.16
C TYR A 2 8.14 -5.27 3.46
N VAL A 3 8.23 -6.61 3.61
CA VAL A 3 9.24 -7.44 2.93
C VAL A 3 9.20 -7.26 1.41
N VAL A 4 8.01 -7.32 0.80
CA VAL A 4 7.82 -7.10 -0.64
C VAL A 4 8.35 -5.74 -1.07
N LYS A 5 8.03 -4.68 -0.32
CA LYS A 5 8.53 -3.32 -0.62
C LYS A 5 10.06 -3.29 -0.62
N VAL A 6 10.68 -3.84 0.44
CA VAL A 6 12.15 -3.88 0.57
C VAL A 6 12.78 -4.71 -0.55
N PHE A 7 12.25 -5.91 -0.83
CA PHE A 7 12.78 -6.80 -1.86
C PHE A 7 12.60 -6.22 -3.27
N ALA A 8 11.48 -5.57 -3.56
CA ALA A 8 11.28 -4.89 -4.84
C ALA A 8 12.31 -3.77 -5.06
N MET A 9 12.63 -2.99 -4.03
CA MET A 9 13.70 -1.99 -4.10
C MET A 9 15.10 -2.63 -4.22
N ALA A 10 15.36 -3.66 -3.42
CA ALA A 10 16.66 -4.34 -3.37
C ALA A 10 16.97 -5.16 -4.63
N LYS A 11 15.97 -5.60 -5.40
CA LYS A 11 16.16 -6.31 -6.67
C LYS A 11 16.97 -5.50 -7.70
N LYS A 12 17.04 -4.17 -7.56
CA LYS A 12 17.90 -3.30 -8.37
C LYS A 12 19.39 -3.40 -8.01
N LEU A 13 19.70 -3.95 -6.83
CA LEU A 13 21.04 -3.98 -6.23
C LEU A 13 21.60 -5.40 -6.13
N THR A 14 20.74 -6.40 -5.94
CA THR A 14 21.12 -7.81 -5.81
C THR A 14 20.07 -8.69 -6.47
N ASP A 15 20.48 -9.91 -6.84
CA ASP A 15 19.53 -10.88 -7.37
C ASP A 15 18.59 -11.37 -6.25
N ILE A 16 17.30 -11.37 -6.57
CA ILE A 16 16.20 -11.82 -5.72
C ILE A 16 15.23 -12.53 -6.65
N GLU A 17 14.94 -13.79 -6.36
CA GLU A 17 14.05 -14.59 -7.18
C GLU A 17 12.65 -13.97 -7.27
N HIS A 18 12.03 -14.02 -8.45
CA HIS A 18 10.69 -13.46 -8.66
C HIS A 18 9.65 -14.08 -7.71
N GLY A 19 9.81 -15.36 -7.36
CA GLY A 19 8.93 -16.07 -6.43
C GLY A 19 8.88 -15.43 -5.03
N GLU A 20 10.00 -14.91 -4.55
CA GLU A 20 10.13 -14.27 -3.23
C GLU A 20 9.42 -12.91 -3.14
N ILE A 21 9.07 -12.31 -4.29
CA ILE A 21 8.33 -11.05 -4.37
C ILE A 21 6.87 -11.33 -4.78
N CYS A 22 6.67 -12.08 -5.86
CA CYS A 22 5.37 -12.28 -6.48
C CYS A 22 4.50 -13.29 -5.73
N GLY A 23 5.10 -14.26 -5.04
CA GLY A 23 4.38 -15.19 -4.15
C GLY A 23 3.68 -14.46 -3.00
N PRO A 24 4.41 -13.65 -2.20
CA PRO A 24 3.80 -12.83 -1.16
C PRO A 24 2.79 -11.80 -1.68
N ILE A 25 3.02 -11.18 -2.84
CA ILE A 25 2.03 -10.32 -3.50
C ILE A 25 0.72 -11.08 -3.74
N LYS A 26 0.79 -12.24 -4.41
CA LYS A 26 -0.37 -13.07 -4.71
C LYS A 26 -1.11 -13.47 -3.43
N TRP A 27 -0.36 -13.83 -2.38
CA TRP A 27 -0.95 -14.18 -1.09
C TRP A 27 -1.69 -13.00 -0.44
N LEU A 28 -1.10 -11.80 -0.43
CA LEU A 28 -1.74 -10.60 0.10
C LEU A 28 -3.06 -10.32 -0.63
N ILE A 29 -3.06 -10.39 -1.95
CA ILE A 29 -4.26 -10.13 -2.76
C ILE A 29 -5.36 -11.14 -2.46
N LEU A 30 -5.02 -12.44 -2.40
CA LEU A 30 -6.03 -13.49 -2.25
C LEU A 30 -6.56 -13.62 -0.82
N ASN A 31 -5.75 -13.31 0.19
CA ASN A 31 -6.09 -13.62 1.59
C ASN A 31 -6.30 -12.39 2.47
N LYS A 32 -5.77 -11.22 2.08
CA LYS A 32 -5.77 -10.03 2.92
C LYS A 32 -6.51 -8.85 2.32
N GLN A 33 -6.88 -8.89 1.05
CA GLN A 33 -7.71 -7.86 0.43
C GLN A 33 -9.20 -8.23 0.49
N LYS A 34 -10.02 -7.36 1.07
CA LYS A 34 -11.48 -7.45 1.04
C LYS A 34 -12.04 -7.05 -0.33
N PRO A 35 -13.29 -7.45 -0.68
CA PRO A 35 -13.90 -7.09 -1.95
C PRO A 35 -14.00 -5.58 -2.22
N ASP A 36 -14.08 -4.77 -1.18
CA ASP A 36 -14.15 -3.31 -1.23
C ASP A 36 -12.79 -2.61 -1.40
N GLY A 37 -11.69 -3.38 -1.42
CA GLY A 37 -10.32 -2.91 -1.67
C GLY A 37 -9.46 -2.77 -0.41
N VAL A 38 -10.05 -2.88 0.78
CA VAL A 38 -9.33 -2.73 2.06
C VAL A 38 -8.39 -3.91 2.29
N PHE A 39 -7.18 -3.63 2.76
CA PHE A 39 -6.29 -4.66 3.30
C PHE A 39 -6.45 -4.78 4.82
N VAL A 40 -6.45 -6.01 5.33
CA VAL A 40 -6.63 -6.31 6.75
C VAL A 40 -5.37 -6.97 7.33
N GLU A 41 -5.03 -6.58 8.55
CA GLU A 41 -4.02 -7.24 9.37
C GLU A 41 -4.71 -8.04 10.47
N ASP A 42 -4.39 -9.33 10.56
CA ASP A 42 -4.96 -10.27 11.53
C ASP A 42 -3.92 -10.71 12.57
N ALA A 43 -2.64 -10.47 12.32
CA ALA A 43 -1.53 -10.85 13.18
C ALA A 43 -0.52 -9.69 13.29
N PRO A 44 -0.79 -8.69 14.16
CA PRO A 44 0.10 -7.57 14.37
C PRO A 44 1.51 -8.03 14.77
N VAL A 45 2.52 -7.35 14.25
CA VAL A 45 3.92 -7.62 14.61
C VAL A 45 4.16 -7.40 16.11
N ILE A 46 5.08 -8.19 16.69
CA ILE A 46 5.44 -8.10 18.11
C ILE A 46 6.06 -6.72 18.43
N HIS A 47 7.02 -6.31 17.60
CA HIS A 47 7.72 -5.03 17.71
C HIS A 47 6.93 -3.92 17.02
N ARG A 48 5.96 -3.35 17.73
CA ARG A 48 5.06 -2.31 17.20
C ARG A 48 5.76 -0.98 16.93
N GLU A 49 6.87 -0.71 17.61
CA GLU A 49 7.73 0.43 17.33
C GLU A 49 8.22 0.47 15.88
N MET A 50 8.30 -0.68 15.19
CA MET A 50 8.75 -0.76 13.80
C MET A 50 7.70 -0.33 12.78
N VAL A 51 6.42 -0.25 13.15
CA VAL A 51 5.36 0.19 12.22
C VAL A 51 5.21 1.71 12.17
N GLY A 52 5.98 2.43 12.99
CA GLY A 52 6.07 3.89 12.97
C GLY A 52 4.72 4.57 13.24
N GLY A 53 4.37 5.56 12.43
CA GLY A 53 3.15 6.37 12.58
C GLY A 53 1.83 5.63 12.36
N TYR A 54 1.83 4.30 12.19
CA TYR A 54 0.63 3.49 12.08
C TYR A 54 -0.22 3.52 13.36
N GLU A 55 0.40 3.53 14.54
CA GLU A 55 -0.32 3.63 15.80
C GLU A 55 -0.90 5.05 15.99
N GLY A 56 -2.21 5.15 16.22
CA GLY A 56 -2.91 6.43 16.37
C GLY A 56 -3.31 7.13 15.07
N ALA A 57 -3.01 6.52 13.92
CA ALA A 57 -3.49 6.96 12.61
C ALA A 57 -4.93 6.47 12.34
N GLU A 58 -5.33 6.46 11.06
CA GLU A 58 -6.55 5.80 10.57
C GLU A 58 -6.15 4.42 10.04
N PRO A 59 -6.25 3.34 10.85
CA PRO A 59 -5.52 2.09 10.61
C PRO A 59 -5.88 1.40 9.31
N GLU A 60 -7.17 1.30 8.96
CA GLU A 60 -7.60 0.67 7.70
C GLU A 60 -7.06 1.41 6.47
N VAL A 61 -7.10 2.74 6.51
CA VAL A 61 -6.63 3.61 5.41
C VAL A 61 -5.11 3.55 5.32
N SER A 62 -4.43 3.71 6.46
CA SER A 62 -2.96 3.71 6.53
C SER A 62 -2.38 2.36 6.10
N LEU A 63 -2.96 1.26 6.56
CA LEU A 63 -2.55 -0.08 6.15
C LEU A 63 -2.78 -0.28 4.66
N THR A 64 -3.98 0.05 4.16
CA THR A 64 -4.30 -0.12 2.73
C THR A 64 -3.38 0.73 1.84
N ALA A 65 -3.10 1.98 2.23
CA ALA A 65 -2.15 2.84 1.53
C ALA A 65 -0.73 2.28 1.55
N PHE A 66 -0.27 1.79 2.71
CA PHE A 66 1.04 1.15 2.83
C PHE A 66 1.16 -0.10 1.95
N VAL A 67 0.14 -0.95 1.94
CA VAL A 67 0.12 -2.16 1.08
C VAL A 67 0.08 -1.76 -0.38
N LEU A 68 -0.75 -0.78 -0.77
CA LEU A 68 -0.81 -0.27 -2.15
C LEU A 68 0.56 0.22 -2.64
N VAL A 69 1.31 0.96 -1.81
CA VAL A 69 2.69 1.35 -2.14
C VAL A 69 3.54 0.11 -2.40
N ALA A 70 3.49 -0.91 -1.55
CA ALA A 70 4.25 -2.14 -1.76
C ALA A 70 3.84 -2.90 -3.04
N LEU A 71 2.55 -2.91 -3.40
CA LEU A 71 2.07 -3.48 -4.66
C LEU A 71 2.63 -2.72 -5.87
N GLN A 72 2.67 -1.38 -5.80
CA GLN A 72 3.18 -0.52 -6.86
C GLN A 72 4.69 -0.70 -7.06
N GLU A 73 5.48 -0.75 -5.98
CA GLU A 73 6.93 -1.00 -6.05
C GLU A 73 7.25 -2.35 -6.72
N ALA A 74 6.42 -3.37 -6.48
CA ALA A 74 6.57 -4.70 -7.08
C ALA A 74 5.87 -4.87 -8.44
N ARG A 75 5.15 -3.86 -8.94
CA ARG A 75 4.25 -3.99 -10.09
C ARG A 75 4.98 -4.47 -11.33
N GLU A 76 6.06 -3.80 -11.71
CA GLU A 76 6.81 -4.16 -12.93
C GLU A 76 7.49 -5.53 -12.84
N ILE A 77 7.80 -6.00 -11.63
CA ILE A 77 8.42 -7.32 -11.38
C ILE A 77 7.36 -8.43 -11.51
N CYS A 78 6.14 -8.17 -11.05
CA CYS A 78 5.11 -9.20 -10.86
C CYS A 78 3.93 -9.14 -11.82
N LYS A 79 3.82 -8.13 -12.68
CA LYS A 79 2.68 -7.98 -13.62
C LYS A 79 2.43 -9.22 -14.49
N ASP A 80 3.49 -9.86 -14.97
CA ASP A 80 3.40 -11.04 -15.83
C ASP A 80 3.24 -12.35 -15.04
N HIS A 81 3.40 -12.30 -13.71
CA HIS A 81 3.32 -13.45 -12.80
C HIS A 81 2.01 -13.48 -11.99
N VAL A 82 1.35 -12.33 -11.82
CA VAL A 82 0.16 -12.16 -10.97
C VAL A 82 -0.92 -11.39 -11.73
N ASN A 83 -1.74 -12.11 -12.49
CA ASN A 83 -2.80 -11.54 -13.33
C ASN A 83 -3.83 -10.67 -12.57
N SER A 84 -4.00 -10.89 -11.26
CA SER A 84 -4.94 -10.13 -10.42
C SER A 84 -4.34 -8.84 -9.84
N LEU A 85 -3.07 -8.54 -10.10
CA LEU A 85 -2.35 -7.43 -9.47
C LEU A 85 -2.94 -6.07 -9.82
N ASP A 86 -3.13 -5.76 -11.10
CA ASP A 86 -3.67 -4.47 -11.53
C ASP A 86 -5.09 -4.22 -11.02
N ASN A 87 -5.93 -5.27 -11.01
CA ASN A 87 -7.27 -5.18 -10.43
C ASN A 87 -7.23 -4.96 -8.92
N SER A 88 -6.30 -5.60 -8.20
CA SER A 88 -6.11 -5.40 -6.77
C SER A 88 -5.66 -3.97 -6.45
N ILE A 89 -4.70 -3.45 -7.21
CA ILE A 89 -4.22 -2.07 -7.14
C ILE A 89 -5.38 -1.09 -7.34
N ASP A 90 -6.19 -1.27 -8.39
CA ASP A 90 -7.30 -0.37 -8.68
C ASP A 90 -8.39 -0.42 -7.59
N LYS A 91 -8.69 -1.59 -7.02
CA LYS A 91 -9.61 -1.70 -5.87
C LYS A 91 -9.11 -0.95 -4.64
N ALA A 92 -7.83 -1.14 -4.28
CA ALA A 92 -7.22 -0.45 -3.14
C ALA A 92 -7.19 1.07 -3.37
N ALA A 93 -6.81 1.52 -4.57
CA ALA A 93 -6.81 2.94 -4.92
C ALA A 93 -8.22 3.54 -4.83
N ARG A 94 -9.25 2.87 -5.36
CA ARG A 94 -10.65 3.34 -5.26
C ARG A 94 -11.15 3.41 -3.82
N PHE A 95 -10.74 2.48 -2.95
CA PHE A 95 -11.04 2.58 -1.53
C PHE A 95 -10.44 3.84 -0.92
N LEU A 96 -9.14 4.08 -1.17
CA LEU A 96 -8.43 5.24 -0.66
C LEU A 96 -8.99 6.57 -1.21
N GLU A 97 -9.29 6.64 -2.50
CA GLU A 97 -9.92 7.82 -3.13
C GLU A 97 -11.22 8.22 -2.41
N ARG A 98 -12.07 7.25 -2.07
CA ARG A 98 -13.35 7.51 -1.38
C ARG A 98 -13.17 8.02 0.05
N ARG A 99 -12.03 7.70 0.69
CA ARG A 99 -11.73 8.11 2.06
C ARG A 99 -10.90 9.38 2.15
N TYR A 100 -10.16 9.72 1.10
CA TYR A 100 -9.14 10.76 1.09
C TYR A 100 -9.64 12.12 1.62
N GLU A 101 -10.85 12.53 1.23
CA GLU A 101 -11.42 13.82 1.66
C GLU A 101 -11.79 13.91 3.15
N GLN A 102 -11.94 12.77 3.81
CA GLN A 102 -12.38 12.68 5.20
C GLN A 102 -11.19 12.50 6.16
N LEU A 103 -9.98 12.36 5.63
CA LEU A 103 -8.80 12.07 6.43
C LEU A 103 -8.38 13.30 7.22
N THR A 104 -8.04 13.07 8.49
CA THR A 104 -7.70 14.16 9.43
C THR A 104 -6.28 14.05 9.96
N ARG A 105 -5.67 12.86 9.90
CA ARG A 105 -4.33 12.63 10.44
C ARG A 105 -3.28 12.95 9.37
N PRO A 106 -2.36 13.91 9.60
CA PRO A 106 -1.34 14.27 8.61
C PRO A 106 -0.54 13.08 8.08
N TYR A 107 -0.20 12.12 8.96
CA TYR A 107 0.46 10.88 8.56
C TYR A 107 -0.36 10.08 7.53
N THR A 108 -1.64 9.81 7.81
CA THR A 108 -2.52 9.07 6.89
C THR A 108 -2.66 9.82 5.57
N VAL A 109 -2.83 11.15 5.61
CA VAL A 109 -2.99 11.98 4.42
C VAL A 109 -1.75 11.91 3.55
N ALA A 110 -0.56 12.09 4.13
CA ALA A 110 0.71 12.01 3.39
C ALA A 110 0.90 10.64 2.74
N LEU A 111 0.71 9.56 3.50
CA LEU A 111 0.86 8.20 3.00
C LEU A 111 -0.16 7.87 1.89
N THR A 112 -1.42 8.27 2.08
CA THR A 112 -2.49 8.03 1.10
C THR A 112 -2.27 8.85 -0.16
N SER A 113 -1.83 10.11 -0.03
CA SER A 113 -1.49 10.97 -1.18
C SER A 113 -0.40 10.33 -2.02
N TYR A 114 0.67 9.85 -1.38
CA TYR A 114 1.76 9.16 -2.06
C TYR A 114 1.27 7.88 -2.76
N ALA A 115 0.49 7.04 -2.07
CA ALA A 115 -0.04 5.81 -2.64
C ALA A 115 -0.96 6.07 -3.86
N LEU A 116 -1.82 7.09 -3.79
CA LEU A 116 -2.68 7.51 -4.90
C LEU A 116 -1.89 8.14 -6.05
N ALA A 117 -0.84 8.90 -5.75
CA ALA A 117 0.04 9.48 -6.77
C ALA A 117 0.78 8.39 -7.55
N LEU A 118 1.34 7.39 -6.88
CA LEU A 118 1.96 6.23 -7.51
C LEU A 118 0.97 5.46 -8.41
N ALA A 119 -0.31 5.40 -8.00
CA ALA A 119 -1.36 4.76 -8.79
C ALA A 119 -1.95 5.64 -9.91
N GLY A 120 -1.52 6.91 -10.04
CA GLY A 120 -2.08 7.86 -10.99
C GLY A 120 -3.55 8.24 -10.69
N LYS A 121 -3.97 8.17 -9.43
CA LYS A 121 -5.36 8.39 -8.98
C LYS A 121 -5.52 9.60 -8.04
N LEU A 122 -4.43 10.32 -7.73
CA LEU A 122 -4.52 11.52 -6.90
C LEU A 122 -5.15 12.67 -7.70
N LYS A 123 -6.34 13.11 -7.30
CA LYS A 123 -7.09 14.17 -8.02
C LYS A 123 -6.73 15.58 -7.55
N SER A 124 -6.34 15.74 -6.30
CA SER A 124 -6.04 17.03 -5.70
C SER A 124 -5.10 16.84 -4.51
N GLU A 125 -4.12 17.74 -4.41
CA GLU A 125 -3.17 17.80 -3.29
C GLU A 125 -3.65 18.73 -2.17
N ARG A 126 -4.85 19.32 -2.29
CA ARG A 126 -5.34 20.36 -1.37
C ARG A 126 -5.24 19.93 0.10
N ILE A 127 -5.70 18.73 0.41
CA ILE A 127 -5.75 18.20 1.77
C ILE A 127 -4.35 17.96 2.33
N LEU A 128 -3.44 17.45 1.49
CA LEU A 128 -2.04 17.30 1.86
C LEU A 128 -1.42 18.65 2.20
N MET A 129 -1.68 19.67 1.38
CA MET A 129 -1.17 21.02 1.59
C MET A 129 -1.78 21.69 2.84
N ASP A 130 -3.08 21.50 3.08
CA ASP A 130 -3.78 22.06 4.24
C ASP A 130 -3.22 21.54 5.57
N LEU A 131 -2.79 20.27 5.61
CA LEU A 131 -2.21 19.62 6.80
C LEU A 131 -0.69 19.72 6.91
N SER A 132 -0.03 20.41 5.97
CA SER A 132 1.44 20.62 5.97
C SER A 132 1.91 21.80 6.83
N LYS A 133 0.98 22.55 7.41
CA LYS A 133 1.22 23.71 8.29
C LYS A 133 1.18 23.30 9.76
#